data_AF-A0A7S2R3E5-F1
#
_entry.id   AF-A0A7S2R3E5-F1
#
_cell.length_a   1.000
_cell.length_b   1.000
_cell.length_c   1.000
_cell.angle_alpha   90.00
_cell.angle_beta   90.00
_cell.angle_gamma   90.00
#
_symmetry.space_group_name_H-M   'P 1'
#
loop_
_entity.id
_entity.type
_entity.pdbx_description
1 polymer ?
#
loop_
_entity_poly.entity_id
_entity_poly.type
_entity_poly.pdbx_seq_one_letter_code
_entity_poly.pdbx_strand_id
1 'polypeptide(L)'
;AETRSNQARLFNMEDSGYDVLVASDAIGMGLNLNIRRIVFHTTEKVGQDGRSNKVSKLPVEKTMMKQIAGRAGRRSSAFKFGEVTCLNASDMQYLREAVEAPVEQVKQAGLFPAVEQIEAFAKVWHRAQASEVLGRLYQSHRTTVAELLDEGQPNDEGGAWAVDEVNSGEDSHGVPPEADLGQVIERFIAVALHNDRVYFVCRHSNIVSLAKKLHEVTDKLGLVDRFTFCIAPVKASDPLNFRMMRMFAAACSQGNPIALSLRFNKSPPRNVLELADFCSRHQIIDLYLWLANRFPLNFVEKDLALKQKEQAIRFIQDGLENMTIREEDILKLSVFGFRRREGNSGESDARKKPLRNQQQQEK
;
A
#
# COMPACT_ATOMS: atom_id res chain seq x y z
N ALA A 1 18.28 2.91 -2.54
CA ALA A 1 18.62 3.42 -3.89
C ALA A 1 20.12 3.30 -4.13
N GLU A 2 20.92 3.60 -3.12
CA GLU A 2 22.38 3.51 -3.10
C GLU A 2 22.94 2.14 -3.52
N THR A 3 22.49 1.03 -2.93
CA THR A 3 22.95 -0.32 -3.32
C THR A 3 22.72 -0.61 -4.81
N ARG A 4 21.58 -0.18 -5.38
CA ARG A 4 21.31 -0.34 -6.82
C ARG A 4 22.28 0.46 -7.69
N SER A 5 22.66 1.66 -7.25
CA SER A 5 23.66 2.48 -7.93
C SER A 5 25.04 1.84 -7.88
N ASN A 6 25.41 1.24 -6.74
CA ASN A 6 26.69 0.53 -6.60
C ASN A 6 26.76 -0.71 -7.50
N GLN A 7 25.70 -1.53 -7.52
CA GLN A 7 25.62 -2.70 -8.41
C GLN A 7 25.64 -2.30 -9.89
N ALA A 8 24.96 -1.21 -10.26
CA ALA A 8 25.03 -0.66 -11.62
C ALA A 8 26.44 -0.17 -11.99
N ARG A 9 27.16 0.45 -11.04
CA ARG A 9 28.54 0.90 -11.23
C ARG A 9 29.47 -0.30 -11.47
N LEU A 10 29.37 -1.35 -10.65
CA LEU A 10 30.14 -2.58 -10.83
C LEU A 10 29.92 -3.17 -12.22
N PHE A 11 28.66 -3.35 -12.63
CA PHE A 11 28.33 -3.87 -13.97
C PHE A 11 28.86 -3.01 -15.13
N ASN A 12 28.95 -1.69 -14.96
CA ASN A 12 29.44 -0.80 -16.01
C ASN A 12 30.97 -0.76 -16.14
N MET A 13 31.70 -1.26 -15.14
CA MET A 13 33.16 -1.24 -15.07
C MET A 13 33.75 -2.51 -15.68
N GLU A 14 34.61 -2.35 -16.69
CA GLU A 14 35.25 -3.47 -17.41
C GLU A 14 36.21 -4.28 -16.53
N ASP A 15 36.78 -3.66 -15.49
CA ASP A 15 37.75 -4.26 -14.56
C ASP A 15 37.10 -4.85 -13.29
N SER A 16 35.78 -4.80 -13.18
CA SER A 16 35.06 -5.24 -11.98
C SER A 16 35.01 -6.77 -11.81
N GLY A 17 35.24 -7.52 -12.89
CA GLY A 17 35.05 -8.98 -12.94
C GLY A 17 33.58 -9.42 -13.07
N TYR A 18 32.63 -8.50 -13.27
CA TYR A 18 31.21 -8.80 -13.44
C TYR A 18 30.70 -8.49 -14.85
N ASP A 19 30.45 -9.53 -15.65
CA ASP A 19 29.98 -9.38 -17.04
C ASP A 19 28.45 -9.51 -17.22
N VAL A 20 27.76 -10.04 -16.21
CA VAL A 20 26.34 -10.40 -16.29
C VAL A 20 25.56 -9.72 -15.17
N LEU A 21 24.49 -9.03 -15.54
CA LEU A 21 23.53 -8.44 -14.60
C LEU A 21 22.20 -9.20 -14.65
N VAL A 22 21.81 -9.80 -13.52
CA VAL A 22 20.46 -10.34 -13.32
C VAL A 22 19.60 -9.28 -12.65
N ALA A 23 18.50 -8.88 -13.28
CA ALA A 23 17.65 -7.83 -12.76
C ALA A 23 16.17 -8.02 -13.09
N SER A 24 15.31 -7.36 -12.30
CA SER A 24 13.89 -7.25 -12.61
C SER A 24 13.62 -6.13 -13.60
N ASP A 25 12.36 -6.00 -14.00
CA ASP A 25 11.80 -4.85 -14.70
C ASP A 25 12.17 -3.46 -14.16
N ALA A 26 12.66 -3.36 -12.93
CA ALA A 26 13.18 -2.13 -12.34
C ALA A 26 14.31 -1.49 -13.17
N ILE A 27 15.02 -2.24 -14.03
CA ILE A 27 16.04 -1.67 -14.92
C ILE A 27 15.47 -0.85 -16.07
N GLY A 28 14.15 -0.92 -16.33
CA GLY A 28 13.50 -0.17 -17.40
C GLY A 28 13.70 1.35 -17.27
N MET A 29 13.97 1.84 -16.05
CA MET A 29 14.11 3.27 -15.77
C MET A 29 15.19 3.55 -14.69
N GLY A 30 15.71 4.78 -14.68
CA GLY A 30 16.38 5.37 -13.50
C GLY A 30 17.87 5.07 -13.29
N LEU A 31 18.48 4.17 -14.05
CA LEU A 31 19.93 3.90 -14.00
C LEU A 31 20.56 4.06 -15.39
N ASN A 32 21.83 4.44 -15.47
CA ASN A 32 22.59 4.35 -16.71
C ASN A 32 23.35 3.02 -16.70
N LEU A 33 23.03 2.13 -17.64
CA LEU A 33 23.60 0.78 -17.72
C LEU A 33 24.19 0.56 -19.13
N ASN A 34 25.39 0.00 -19.19
CA ASN A 34 26.09 -0.36 -20.41
C ASN A 34 25.67 -1.76 -20.86
N ILE A 35 24.46 -1.90 -21.39
CA ILE A 35 23.89 -3.20 -21.76
C ILE A 35 24.09 -3.46 -23.25
N ARG A 36 24.82 -4.52 -23.60
CA ARG A 36 24.92 -5.02 -24.98
C ARG A 36 23.70 -5.84 -25.38
N ARG A 37 23.30 -6.80 -24.55
CA ARG A 37 22.23 -7.76 -24.83
C ARG A 37 21.28 -7.90 -23.66
N ILE A 38 19.98 -7.88 -23.94
CA ILE A 38 18.93 -8.22 -22.97
C ILE A 38 18.41 -9.62 -23.25
N VAL A 39 18.33 -10.42 -22.19
CA VAL A 39 17.77 -11.78 -22.24
C VAL A 39 16.56 -11.82 -21.31
N PHE A 40 15.36 -11.94 -21.87
CA PHE A 40 14.13 -12.12 -21.10
C PHE A 40 14.06 -13.55 -20.57
N HIS A 41 14.10 -13.72 -19.24
CA HIS A 41 13.96 -15.04 -18.60
C HIS A 41 12.57 -15.64 -18.78
N THR A 42 11.53 -14.81 -18.73
CA THR A 42 10.13 -15.19 -18.94
C THR A 42 9.35 -14.00 -19.51
N THR A 43 8.28 -14.29 -20.25
CA THR A 43 7.34 -13.30 -20.80
C THR A 43 6.07 -13.16 -19.96
N GLU A 44 6.02 -13.85 -18.81
CA GLU A 44 4.89 -13.86 -17.89
C GLU A 44 5.24 -13.11 -16.60
N LYS A 45 4.25 -12.42 -16.03
CA LYS A 45 4.35 -11.75 -14.73
C LYS A 45 3.17 -12.16 -13.86
N VAL A 46 3.44 -12.36 -12.58
CA VAL A 46 2.40 -12.64 -11.59
C VAL A 46 1.60 -11.35 -11.36
N GLY A 47 0.34 -11.36 -11.77
CA GLY A 47 -0.61 -10.25 -11.63
C GLY A 47 -1.87 -10.66 -10.88
N GLN A 48 -2.73 -9.68 -10.62
CA GLN A 48 -4.13 -9.92 -10.29
C GLN A 48 -4.92 -9.74 -11.58
N ASP A 49 -5.74 -10.73 -11.92
CA ASP A 49 -6.68 -10.58 -13.03
C ASP A 49 -7.72 -9.51 -12.65
N GLY A 50 -7.99 -8.55 -13.54
CA GLY A 50 -8.92 -7.45 -13.27
C GLY A 50 -10.35 -7.92 -12.97
N ARG A 51 -10.69 -9.18 -13.28
CA ARG A 51 -12.01 -9.79 -13.07
C ARG A 51 -12.09 -10.70 -11.84
N SER A 52 -10.96 -11.11 -11.27
CA SER A 52 -10.96 -12.00 -10.11
C SER A 52 -9.82 -11.63 -9.17
N ASN A 53 -10.05 -11.67 -7.86
CA ASN A 53 -8.98 -11.47 -6.88
C ASN A 53 -7.92 -12.60 -6.90
N LYS A 54 -7.97 -13.50 -7.88
CA LYS A 54 -7.07 -14.63 -8.05
C LYS A 54 -5.76 -14.16 -8.67
N VAL A 55 -4.68 -14.65 -8.09
CA VAL A 55 -3.33 -14.42 -8.58
C VAL A 55 -3.09 -15.37 -9.75
N SER A 56 -2.76 -14.81 -10.91
CA SER A 56 -2.49 -15.59 -12.13
C SER A 56 -1.20 -15.09 -12.81
N LYS A 57 -0.62 -15.95 -13.65
CA LYS A 57 0.44 -15.54 -14.56
C LYS A 57 -0.21 -14.87 -15.76
N LEU A 58 0.14 -13.61 -15.99
CA LEU A 58 -0.35 -12.80 -17.09
C LEU A 58 0.83 -12.45 -18.02
N PRO A 59 0.61 -12.30 -19.33
CA PRO A 59 1.66 -11.84 -20.22
C PRO A 59 2.13 -10.44 -19.81
N VAL A 60 3.45 -10.21 -19.86
CA VAL A 60 4.02 -8.87 -19.60
C VAL A 60 3.53 -7.91 -20.68
N GLU A 61 3.17 -6.70 -20.28
CA GLU A 61 2.69 -5.66 -21.19
C GLU A 61 3.72 -5.35 -22.29
N LYS A 62 3.26 -5.23 -23.54
CA LYS A 62 4.13 -5.01 -24.71
C LYS A 62 4.96 -3.72 -24.57
N THR A 63 4.37 -2.64 -24.04
CA THR A 63 5.06 -1.35 -23.78
C THR A 63 6.22 -1.52 -22.79
N MET A 64 6.01 -2.30 -21.73
CA MET A 64 6.99 -2.61 -20.70
C MET A 64 8.14 -3.45 -21.25
N MET A 65 7.83 -4.49 -22.05
CA MET A 65 8.86 -5.24 -22.77
C MET A 65 9.67 -4.35 -23.69
N LYS A 66 9.02 -3.49 -24.47
CA LYS A 66 9.67 -2.54 -25.38
C LYS A 66 10.55 -1.54 -24.62
N GLN A 67 10.11 -1.06 -23.46
CA GLN A 67 10.88 -0.19 -22.59
C GLN A 67 12.16 -0.88 -22.07
N ILE A 68 12.03 -2.13 -21.60
CA ILE A 68 13.18 -2.91 -21.11
C ILE A 68 14.12 -3.20 -22.29
N ALA A 69 13.61 -3.72 -23.41
CA ALA A 69 14.37 -4.03 -24.62
C ALA A 69 15.21 -2.83 -25.11
N GLY A 70 14.64 -1.62 -25.10
CA GLY A 70 15.32 -0.37 -25.47
C GLY A 70 16.45 0.08 -24.52
N ARG A 71 16.75 -0.70 -23.47
CA ARG A 71 17.90 -0.45 -22.59
C ARG A 71 19.19 -1.04 -23.15
N ALA A 72 19.11 -1.98 -24.10
CA ALA A 72 20.26 -2.46 -24.86
C ALA A 72 20.72 -1.41 -25.90
N GLY A 73 22.03 -1.22 -26.05
CA GLY A 73 22.59 -0.35 -27.09
C GLY A 73 22.21 1.14 -26.97
N ARG A 74 22.04 1.66 -25.75
CA ARG A 74 21.80 3.10 -25.54
C ARG A 74 22.96 3.91 -26.09
N ARG A 75 22.67 5.12 -26.60
CA ARG A 75 23.70 6.05 -27.14
C ARG A 75 24.85 6.36 -26.17
N SER A 76 24.56 6.36 -24.87
CA SER A 76 25.54 6.61 -23.81
C SER A 76 26.35 5.35 -23.44
N SER A 77 26.07 4.21 -24.05
CA SER A 77 26.78 2.95 -23.79
C SER A 77 27.94 2.76 -24.76
N ALA A 78 28.89 1.93 -24.37
CA ALA A 78 29.99 1.50 -25.25
C ALA A 78 29.50 0.72 -26.50
N PHE A 79 28.26 0.22 -26.48
CA PHE A 79 27.70 -0.63 -27.53
C PHE A 79 26.85 0.19 -28.50
N LYS A 80 27.32 0.30 -29.75
CA LYS A 80 26.59 1.01 -30.83
C LYS A 80 25.26 0.33 -31.21
N PHE A 81 25.18 -0.99 -31.06
CA PHE A 81 24.00 -1.79 -31.38
C PHE A 81 23.61 -2.62 -30.15
N GLY A 82 22.29 -2.72 -29.91
CA GLY A 82 21.71 -3.51 -28.83
C GLY A 82 21.05 -4.78 -29.37
N GLU A 83 21.21 -5.88 -28.65
CA GLU A 83 20.58 -7.16 -28.95
C GLU A 83 19.51 -7.51 -27.91
N VAL A 84 18.45 -8.20 -28.32
CA VAL A 84 17.37 -8.63 -27.42
C VAL A 84 16.92 -10.03 -27.81
N THR A 85 16.79 -10.91 -26.81
CA THR A 85 16.33 -12.29 -26.99
C THR A 85 15.55 -12.76 -25.76
N CYS A 86 14.87 -13.89 -25.88
CA CYS A 86 14.32 -14.63 -24.75
C CYS A 86 15.23 -15.82 -24.39
N LEU A 87 15.09 -16.31 -23.16
CA LEU A 87 15.74 -17.55 -22.70
C LEU A 87 15.06 -18.77 -23.35
N ASN A 88 13.73 -18.77 -23.44
CA ASN A 88 12.96 -19.82 -24.10
C ASN A 88 12.62 -19.41 -25.55
N ALA A 89 12.76 -20.35 -26.48
CA ALA A 89 12.47 -20.09 -27.89
C ALA A 89 10.97 -19.82 -28.17
N SER A 90 10.07 -20.42 -27.38
CA SER A 90 8.61 -20.22 -27.47
C SER A 90 8.19 -18.76 -27.26
N ASP A 91 8.98 -18.02 -26.49
CA ASP A 91 8.71 -16.62 -26.12
C ASP A 91 9.14 -15.61 -27.21
N MET A 92 9.91 -16.05 -28.21
CA MET A 92 10.49 -15.16 -29.22
C MET A 92 9.46 -14.49 -30.12
N GLN A 93 8.36 -15.18 -30.43
CA GLN A 93 7.29 -14.60 -31.23
C GLN A 93 6.63 -13.42 -30.51
N TYR A 94 6.27 -13.61 -29.24
CA TYR A 94 5.66 -12.56 -28.43
C TYR A 94 6.58 -11.36 -28.23
N LEU A 95 7.88 -11.60 -28.00
CA LEU A 95 8.89 -10.54 -27.90
C LEU A 95 8.97 -9.71 -29.19
N ARG A 96 9.00 -10.36 -30.37
CA ARG A 96 9.06 -9.66 -31.66
C ARG A 96 7.84 -8.78 -31.84
N GLU A 97 6.64 -9.33 -31.60
CA GLU A 97 5.39 -8.57 -31.66
C GLU A 97 5.39 -7.38 -30.69
N ALA A 98 5.93 -7.55 -29.48
CA ALA A 98 5.98 -6.48 -28.48
C ALA A 98 6.92 -5.33 -28.88
N VAL A 99 8.08 -5.65 -29.46
CA VAL A 99 9.07 -4.65 -29.91
C VAL A 99 8.57 -3.90 -31.14
N GLU A 100 7.93 -4.59 -32.08
CA GLU A 100 7.39 -4.01 -33.31
C GLU A 100 6.08 -3.22 -33.08
N ALA A 101 5.34 -3.52 -32.01
CA ALA A 101 4.08 -2.85 -31.71
C ALA A 101 4.22 -1.32 -31.64
N PRO A 102 3.29 -0.54 -32.23
CA PRO A 102 3.28 0.90 -32.10
C PRO A 102 3.01 1.29 -30.64
N VAL A 103 3.54 2.45 -30.23
CA VAL A 103 3.26 2.99 -28.90
C VAL A 103 1.86 3.61 -28.95
N GLU A 104 0.90 2.95 -28.31
CA GLU A 104 -0.45 3.49 -28.16
C GLU A 104 -0.43 4.74 -27.25
N GLN A 105 -1.13 5.78 -27.68
CA GLN A 105 -1.27 6.98 -26.85
C GLN A 105 -2.19 6.71 -25.67
N VAL A 106 -1.77 7.14 -24.49
CA VAL A 106 -2.56 7.06 -23.26
C VAL A 106 -3.83 7.89 -23.44
N LYS A 107 -4.99 7.29 -23.18
CA LYS A 107 -6.31 7.92 -23.42
C LYS A 107 -6.81 8.73 -22.24
N GLN A 108 -6.31 8.44 -21.04
CA GLN A 108 -6.82 9.02 -19.80
C GLN A 108 -5.69 9.31 -18.81
N ALA A 109 -5.91 10.31 -17.96
CA ALA A 109 -5.01 10.66 -16.86
C ALA A 109 -5.63 10.28 -15.50
N GLY A 110 -4.78 9.79 -14.59
CA GLY A 110 -5.21 9.40 -13.25
C GLY A 110 -5.33 10.60 -12.32
N LEU A 111 -6.44 10.71 -11.60
CA LEU A 111 -6.67 11.68 -10.53
C LEU A 111 -6.66 10.99 -9.17
N PHE A 112 -6.13 11.66 -8.17
CA PHE A 112 -6.15 11.18 -6.79
C PHE A 112 -6.63 12.33 -5.88
N PRO A 113 -7.55 12.07 -4.94
CA PRO A 113 -8.10 13.13 -4.11
C PRO A 113 -7.04 13.78 -3.22
N ALA A 114 -7.07 15.11 -3.17
CA ALA A 114 -6.30 15.88 -2.21
C ALA A 114 -6.88 15.74 -0.80
N VAL A 115 -6.05 15.88 0.24
CA VAL A 115 -6.50 15.69 1.62
C VAL A 115 -7.56 16.71 2.03
N GLU A 116 -7.47 17.93 1.50
CA GLU A 116 -8.42 19.02 1.72
C GLU A 116 -9.79 18.68 1.13
N GLN A 117 -9.83 17.97 -0.01
CA GLN A 117 -11.07 17.52 -0.64
C GLN A 117 -11.75 16.44 0.21
N ILE A 118 -10.95 15.49 0.73
CA ILE A 118 -11.47 14.44 1.63
C ILE A 118 -11.97 15.05 2.94
N GLU A 119 -11.26 16.02 3.50
CA GLU A 119 -11.65 16.69 4.73
C GLU A 119 -12.95 17.50 4.55
N ALA A 120 -13.04 18.28 3.46
CA ALA A 120 -14.25 19.03 3.13
C ALA A 120 -15.44 18.10 2.90
N PHE A 121 -15.22 17.01 2.15
CA PHE A 121 -16.26 16.01 1.89
C PHE A 121 -16.74 15.35 3.18
N ALA A 122 -15.83 14.96 4.07
CA ALA A 122 -16.19 14.39 5.35
C ALA A 122 -17.06 15.35 6.18
N LYS A 123 -16.70 16.63 6.27
CA LYS A 123 -17.51 17.65 6.98
C LYS A 123 -18.95 17.70 6.47
N VAL A 124 -19.14 17.69 5.14
CA VAL A 124 -20.47 17.73 4.51
C VAL A 124 -21.21 16.40 4.69
N TRP A 125 -20.52 15.27 4.50
CA TRP A 125 -21.09 13.93 4.61
C TRP A 125 -21.67 13.67 6.00
N HIS A 126 -20.96 14.06 7.07
CA HIS A 126 -21.45 13.95 8.43
C HIS A 126 -22.69 14.81 8.69
N ARG A 127 -22.72 16.04 8.17
CA ARG A 127 -23.91 16.91 8.26
C ARG A 127 -25.12 16.31 7.54
N ALA A 128 -24.91 15.74 6.36
CA ALA A 128 -25.97 15.10 5.59
C ALA A 128 -26.52 13.84 6.31
N GLN A 129 -25.65 12.99 6.86
CA GLN A 129 -26.06 11.85 7.67
C GLN A 129 -26.81 12.28 8.94
N ALA A 130 -26.32 13.30 9.64
CA ALA A 130 -26.99 13.83 10.83
C ALA A 130 -28.38 14.40 10.47
N SER A 131 -28.50 15.14 9.37
CA SER A 131 -29.77 15.67 8.88
C SER A 131 -30.74 14.57 8.45
N GLU A 132 -30.26 13.51 7.79
CA GLU A 132 -31.08 12.36 7.39
C GLU A 132 -31.55 11.57 8.62
N VAL A 133 -30.68 11.33 9.60
CA VAL A 133 -31.02 10.67 10.86
C VAL A 133 -32.01 11.53 11.66
N LEU A 134 -31.79 12.83 11.77
CA LEU A 134 -32.72 13.77 12.41
C LEU A 134 -34.07 13.81 11.67
N GLY A 135 -34.07 13.78 10.34
CA GLY A 135 -35.28 13.72 9.53
C GLY A 135 -36.06 12.42 9.75
N ARG A 136 -35.37 11.28 9.82
CA ARG A 136 -35.96 9.97 10.14
C ARG A 136 -36.45 9.90 11.59
N LEU A 137 -35.71 10.44 12.55
CA LEU A 137 -36.12 10.54 13.96
C LEU A 137 -37.34 11.46 14.10
N TYR A 138 -37.33 12.63 13.45
CA TYR A 138 -38.48 13.53 13.42
C TYR A 138 -39.70 12.87 12.80
N GLN A 139 -39.55 12.16 11.68
CA GLN A 139 -40.64 11.39 11.06
C GLN A 139 -41.13 10.24 11.96
N SER A 140 -40.23 9.51 12.59
CA SER A 140 -40.55 8.40 13.50
C SER A 140 -41.25 8.88 14.78
N HIS A 141 -40.81 10.00 15.36
CA HIS A 141 -41.44 10.60 16.54
C HIS A 141 -42.73 11.34 16.18
N ARG A 142 -42.89 11.83 14.95
CA ARG A 142 -44.16 12.39 14.46
C ARG A 142 -45.26 11.33 14.41
N THR A 143 -44.94 10.07 14.08
CA THR A 143 -45.90 8.96 14.19
C THR A 143 -46.27 8.65 15.64
N THR A 144 -45.31 8.65 16.57
CA THR A 144 -45.59 8.39 18.00
C THR A 144 -46.36 9.53 18.67
N VAL A 145 -46.10 10.78 18.26
CA VAL A 145 -46.81 11.96 18.75
C VAL A 145 -48.19 12.09 18.09
N ALA A 146 -48.35 11.71 16.82
CA ALA A 146 -49.67 11.65 16.17
C ALA A 146 -50.56 10.56 16.77
N GLU A 147 -50.00 9.42 17.19
CA GLU A 147 -50.73 8.38 17.94
C GLU A 147 -51.05 8.79 19.38
N LEU A 148 -50.29 9.73 19.98
CA LEU A 148 -50.59 10.32 21.29
C LEU A 148 -51.53 11.54 21.21
N LEU A 149 -51.83 12.05 20.01
CA LEU A 149 -52.68 13.22 19.79
C LEU A 149 -54.07 12.88 19.20
N ASP A 150 -54.44 11.59 19.12
CA ASP A 150 -55.78 11.15 18.69
C ASP A 150 -56.75 10.94 19.87
N GLU A 151 -56.39 11.40 21.08
CA GLU A 151 -57.34 11.58 22.18
C GLU A 151 -57.31 13.02 22.68
N GLY A 152 -58.23 13.85 22.17
CA GLY A 152 -58.64 15.09 22.83
C GLY A 152 -58.55 16.35 21.97
N GLN A 153 -59.72 16.93 21.70
CA GLN A 153 -59.89 18.26 21.09
C GLN A 153 -59.15 19.39 21.84
N PRO A 154 -58.87 20.52 21.15
CA PRO A 154 -57.92 21.53 21.61
C PRO A 154 -58.54 22.43 22.69
N ASN A 155 -57.82 22.63 23.79
CA ASN A 155 -58.03 23.78 24.66
C ASN A 155 -57.01 24.86 24.27
N ASP A 156 -57.54 25.96 23.75
CA ASP A 156 -56.86 27.23 23.53
C ASP A 156 -56.31 27.79 24.85
N GLU A 157 -55.02 27.61 25.15
CA GLU A 157 -54.28 28.57 25.96
C GLU A 157 -52.82 28.67 25.47
N GLY A 158 -52.38 29.92 25.29
CA GLY A 158 -51.13 30.27 24.63
C GLY A 158 -49.87 29.69 25.27
N GLY A 159 -48.95 29.28 24.40
CA GLY A 159 -47.56 29.02 24.74
C GLY A 159 -46.73 29.23 23.49
N ALA A 160 -46.11 30.40 23.38
CA ALA A 160 -45.06 30.65 22.41
C ALA A 160 -43.94 29.64 22.68
N TRP A 161 -43.83 28.61 21.84
CA TRP A 161 -42.62 27.79 21.80
C TRP A 161 -41.57 28.62 21.07
N ALA A 162 -40.78 29.32 21.87
CA ALA A 162 -39.52 29.89 21.45
C ALA A 162 -38.77 28.81 20.66
N VAL A 163 -38.58 29.07 19.36
CA VAL A 163 -37.53 28.42 18.61
C VAL A 163 -36.27 29.03 19.21
N ASP A 164 -35.69 28.36 20.21
CA ASP A 164 -34.34 28.69 20.62
C ASP A 164 -33.50 28.59 19.36
N GLU A 165 -33.04 29.75 18.88
CA GLU A 165 -31.98 29.84 17.89
C GLU A 165 -30.90 28.89 18.38
N VAL A 166 -30.75 27.78 17.66
CA VAL A 166 -29.61 26.89 17.83
C VAL A 166 -28.41 27.79 17.62
N ASN A 167 -27.83 28.16 18.75
CA ASN A 167 -26.69 29.02 18.87
C ASN A 167 -25.67 28.51 17.84
N SER A 168 -25.50 29.26 16.75
CA SER A 168 -24.48 29.01 15.75
C SER A 168 -23.15 29.39 16.38
N GLY A 169 -22.76 28.64 17.41
CA GLY A 169 -21.39 28.56 17.84
C GLY A 169 -20.61 28.06 16.64
N GLU A 170 -19.69 28.89 16.19
CA GLU A 170 -18.63 28.53 15.25
C GLU A 170 -17.75 27.44 15.90
N ASP A 171 -18.26 26.22 16.02
CA ASP A 171 -17.47 25.09 16.48
C ASP A 171 -16.56 24.66 15.33
N SER A 172 -15.36 25.22 15.37
CA SER A 172 -14.17 24.93 14.57
C SER A 172 -13.64 23.49 14.72
N HIS A 173 -14.50 22.51 15.01
CA HIS A 173 -14.16 21.10 15.14
C HIS A 173 -15.18 20.32 14.29
N GLY A 174 -14.93 20.10 13.01
CA GLY A 174 -13.94 19.12 12.58
C GLY A 174 -14.64 17.77 12.47
N VAL A 175 -14.49 17.08 11.34
CA VAL A 175 -14.97 15.72 11.10
C VAL A 175 -14.89 14.87 12.38
N PRO A 176 -15.96 14.17 12.82
CA PRO A 176 -15.94 13.36 14.02
C PRO A 176 -14.70 12.46 14.03
N PRO A 177 -13.96 12.37 15.15
CA PRO A 177 -12.80 11.48 15.26
C PRO A 177 -13.19 10.03 14.95
N GLU A 178 -14.43 9.65 15.18
CA GLU A 178 -15.00 8.32 14.91
C GLU A 178 -15.24 8.01 13.42
N ALA A 179 -15.15 9.01 12.53
CA ALA A 179 -15.37 8.79 11.11
C ALA A 179 -14.33 7.80 10.55
N ASP A 180 -14.81 6.67 10.02
CA ASP A 180 -13.97 5.70 9.31
C ASP A 180 -13.46 6.33 8.01
N LEU A 181 -12.20 6.78 8.01
CA LEU A 181 -11.53 7.35 6.86
C LEU A 181 -11.61 6.45 5.62
N GLY A 182 -11.61 5.13 5.79
CA GLY A 182 -11.76 4.19 4.69
C GLY A 182 -13.12 4.35 4.00
N GLN A 183 -14.20 4.49 4.78
CA GLN A 183 -15.55 4.72 4.25
C GLN A 183 -15.69 6.10 3.61
N VAL A 184 -15.09 7.13 4.22
CA VAL A 184 -15.08 8.49 3.66
C VAL A 184 -14.43 8.48 2.26
N ILE A 185 -13.27 7.84 2.12
CA ILE A 185 -12.55 7.75 0.83
C ILE A 185 -13.36 6.93 -0.18
N GLU A 186 -13.89 5.77 0.20
CA GLU A 186 -14.73 4.94 -0.68
C GLU A 186 -15.93 5.73 -1.19
N ARG A 187 -16.60 6.48 -0.30
CA ARG A 187 -17.77 7.26 -0.65
C ARG A 187 -17.45 8.48 -1.49
N PHE A 188 -16.36 9.20 -1.17
CA PHE A 188 -15.86 10.30 -2.01
C PHE A 188 -15.62 9.79 -3.43
N ILE A 189 -14.95 8.65 -3.58
CA ILE A 189 -14.62 8.12 -4.90
C ILE A 189 -15.85 7.61 -5.64
N ALA A 190 -16.84 7.07 -4.93
CA ALA A 190 -18.12 6.67 -5.54
C ALA A 190 -18.89 7.85 -6.14
N VAL A 191 -18.73 9.08 -5.60
CA VAL A 191 -19.34 10.30 -6.14
C VAL A 191 -18.40 11.09 -7.05
N ALA A 192 -17.09 10.87 -6.94
CA ALA A 192 -16.08 11.52 -7.76
C ALA A 192 -16.07 10.93 -9.17
N LEU A 193 -16.18 11.79 -10.17
CA LEU A 193 -16.07 11.48 -11.60
C LEU A 193 -17.16 10.55 -12.15
N HIS A 194 -18.43 10.94 -11.97
CA HIS A 194 -19.49 10.42 -12.82
C HIS A 194 -19.29 10.97 -14.26
N ASN A 195 -18.90 10.10 -15.20
CA ASN A 195 -18.87 10.35 -16.66
C ASN A 195 -17.73 11.21 -17.26
N ASP A 196 -16.52 11.21 -16.71
CA ASP A 196 -15.37 11.83 -17.41
C ASP A 196 -14.75 10.86 -18.44
N ARG A 197 -14.55 11.33 -19.68
CA ARG A 197 -13.97 10.53 -20.77
C ARG A 197 -12.44 10.52 -20.75
N VAL A 198 -11.79 11.52 -20.15
CA VAL A 198 -10.33 11.74 -20.21
C VAL A 198 -9.63 11.60 -18.85
N TYR A 199 -10.37 11.46 -17.76
CA TYR A 199 -9.82 11.20 -16.43
C TYR A 199 -10.37 9.91 -15.81
N PHE A 200 -9.59 9.29 -14.93
CA PHE A 200 -10.03 8.18 -14.09
C PHE A 200 -9.52 8.35 -12.65
N VAL A 201 -10.23 7.81 -11.66
CA VAL A 201 -9.74 7.80 -10.28
C VAL A 201 -8.67 6.72 -10.11
N CYS A 202 -7.50 7.12 -9.62
CA CYS A 202 -6.39 6.22 -9.31
C CYS A 202 -6.81 5.11 -8.32
N ARG A 203 -6.14 3.96 -8.42
CA ARG A 203 -6.38 2.82 -7.51
C ARG A 203 -6.10 3.23 -6.06
N HIS A 204 -7.10 3.06 -5.21
CA HIS A 204 -7.13 3.52 -3.82
C HIS A 204 -7.31 2.37 -2.80
N SER A 205 -7.39 1.12 -3.28
CA SER A 205 -7.63 -0.07 -2.45
C SER A 205 -6.65 -0.22 -1.27
N ASN A 206 -5.38 0.15 -1.47
CA ASN A 206 -4.35 0.03 -0.44
C ASN A 206 -4.55 1.05 0.69
N ILE A 207 -4.88 2.29 0.33
CA ILE A 207 -5.10 3.39 1.28
C ILE A 207 -6.35 3.11 2.10
N VAL A 208 -7.43 2.69 1.44
CA VAL A 208 -8.67 2.27 2.12
C VAL A 208 -8.45 1.08 3.04
N SER A 209 -7.75 0.04 2.58
CA SER A 209 -7.43 -1.12 3.42
C SER A 209 -6.58 -0.73 4.62
N LEU A 210 -5.62 0.18 4.44
CA LEU A 210 -4.77 0.65 5.52
C LEU A 210 -5.56 1.52 6.52
N ALA A 211 -6.43 2.41 6.03
CA ALA A 211 -7.32 3.22 6.86
C ALA A 211 -8.21 2.35 7.76
N LYS A 212 -8.87 1.33 7.18
CA LYS A 212 -9.69 0.36 7.92
C LYS A 212 -8.88 -0.38 8.99
N LYS A 213 -7.64 -0.79 8.66
CA LYS A 213 -6.75 -1.51 9.58
C LYS A 213 -6.15 -0.65 10.70
N LEU A 214 -6.01 0.65 10.49
CA LEU A 214 -5.46 1.58 11.46
C LEU A 214 -6.54 2.31 12.27
N HIS A 215 -7.82 2.17 11.89
CA HIS A 215 -8.94 2.88 12.50
C HIS A 215 -8.95 2.77 14.03
N GLU A 216 -8.82 1.55 14.57
CA GLU A 216 -8.86 1.28 16.01
C GLU A 216 -7.74 1.94 16.83
N VAL A 217 -6.62 2.31 16.20
CA VAL A 217 -5.45 2.88 16.90
C VAL A 217 -5.23 4.37 16.61
N THR A 218 -6.12 4.98 15.83
CA THR A 218 -5.99 6.37 15.36
C THR A 218 -7.20 7.22 15.73
N ASP A 219 -7.95 6.80 16.74
CA ASP A 219 -9.14 7.45 17.29
C ASP A 219 -8.93 8.93 17.68
N LYS A 220 -7.74 9.29 18.15
CA LYS A 220 -7.41 10.67 18.57
C LYS A 220 -6.68 11.49 17.50
N LEU A 221 -6.36 10.89 16.34
CA LEU A 221 -5.73 11.61 15.24
C LEU A 221 -6.76 12.34 14.39
N GLY A 222 -6.41 13.56 13.96
CA GLY A 222 -7.19 14.29 12.97
C GLY A 222 -7.30 13.51 11.65
N LEU A 223 -8.31 13.83 10.82
CA LEU A 223 -8.48 13.19 9.52
C LEU A 223 -7.23 13.36 8.63
N VAL A 224 -6.63 14.54 8.65
CA VAL A 224 -5.42 14.87 7.86
C VAL A 224 -4.24 13.98 8.25
N ASP A 225 -4.03 13.77 9.55
CA ASP A 225 -2.94 12.93 10.05
C ASP A 225 -3.18 11.46 9.70
N ARG A 226 -4.41 10.98 9.88
CA ARG A 226 -4.81 9.62 9.48
C ARG A 226 -4.59 9.39 7.98
N PHE A 227 -4.96 10.36 7.15
CA PHE A 227 -4.71 10.32 5.71
C PHE A 227 -3.21 10.27 5.41
N THR A 228 -2.41 11.08 6.10
CA THR A 228 -0.95 11.11 5.99
C THR A 228 -0.31 9.75 6.30
N PHE A 229 -0.77 9.06 7.35
CA PHE A 229 -0.35 7.68 7.63
C PHE A 229 -0.75 6.70 6.53
N CYS A 230 -1.93 6.87 5.93
CA CYS A 230 -2.43 5.95 4.89
C CYS A 230 -1.73 6.11 3.53
N ILE A 231 -1.17 7.29 3.23
CA ILE A 231 -0.38 7.53 2.01
C ILE A 231 1.12 7.25 2.20
N ALA A 232 1.56 6.97 3.42
CA ALA A 232 2.97 6.73 3.71
C ALA A 232 3.49 5.48 2.97
N PRO A 233 4.76 5.49 2.50
CA PRO A 233 5.31 4.42 1.69
C PRO A 233 5.62 3.19 2.55
N VAL A 234 4.63 2.32 2.76
CA VAL A 234 4.78 1.09 3.55
C VAL A 234 4.35 -0.15 2.76
N LYS A 235 5.13 -1.22 2.87
CA LYS A 235 4.72 -2.54 2.37
C LYS A 235 3.82 -3.22 3.39
N ALA A 236 2.53 -2.85 3.41
CA ALA A 236 1.56 -3.38 4.39
C ALA A 236 1.33 -4.90 4.32
N SER A 237 1.75 -5.57 3.23
CA SER A 237 1.74 -7.04 3.12
C SER A 237 2.84 -7.73 3.96
N ASP A 238 3.80 -6.97 4.46
CA ASP A 238 4.83 -7.45 5.37
C ASP A 238 4.38 -7.24 6.84
N PRO A 239 4.18 -8.33 7.62
CA PRO A 239 3.73 -8.26 9.00
C PRO A 239 4.58 -7.36 9.89
N LEU A 240 5.90 -7.34 9.71
CA LEU A 240 6.77 -6.50 10.54
C LEU A 240 6.55 -5.02 10.21
N ASN A 241 6.54 -4.68 8.92
CA ASN A 241 6.25 -3.32 8.45
C ASN A 241 4.88 -2.82 8.92
N PHE A 242 3.84 -3.65 8.78
CA PHE A 242 2.50 -3.29 9.24
C PHE A 242 2.42 -3.15 10.77
N ARG A 243 3.07 -4.05 11.53
CA ARG A 243 3.15 -3.93 12.98
C ARG A 243 3.80 -2.62 13.40
N MET A 244 4.93 -2.25 12.78
CA MET A 244 5.63 -1.01 13.08
C MET A 244 4.80 0.22 12.71
N MET A 245 4.16 0.21 11.53
CA MET A 245 3.21 1.24 11.12
C MET A 245 2.09 1.44 12.16
N ARG A 246 1.47 0.36 12.62
CA ARG A 246 0.41 0.42 13.64
C ARG A 246 0.92 0.97 14.98
N MET A 247 2.12 0.59 15.41
CA MET A 247 2.72 1.12 16.64
C MET A 247 3.04 2.62 16.52
N PHE A 248 3.56 3.07 15.37
CA PHE A 248 3.82 4.49 15.13
C PHE A 248 2.52 5.30 15.13
N ALA A 249 1.48 4.82 14.44
CA ALA A 249 0.17 5.46 14.42
C ALA A 249 -0.45 5.55 15.82
N ALA A 250 -0.41 4.46 16.60
CA ALA A 250 -0.93 4.41 17.97
C ALA A 250 -0.21 5.39 18.90
N ALA A 251 1.12 5.41 18.86
CA ALA A 251 1.91 6.32 19.69
C ALA A 251 1.68 7.79 19.31
N CYS A 252 1.55 8.07 18.00
CA CYS A 252 1.22 9.41 17.51
C CYS A 252 -0.18 9.85 17.96
N SER A 253 -1.18 8.95 17.92
CA SER A 253 -2.53 9.18 18.44
C SER A 253 -2.53 9.56 19.92
N GLN A 254 -1.61 8.98 20.70
CA GLN A 254 -1.46 9.27 22.13
C GLN A 254 -0.58 10.50 22.41
N GLY A 255 -0.01 11.16 21.40
CA GLY A 255 0.94 12.25 21.59
C GLY A 255 2.29 11.82 22.18
N ASN A 256 2.58 10.52 22.18
CA ASN A 256 3.82 9.98 22.76
C ASN A 256 5.01 10.17 21.82
N PRO A 257 6.23 10.41 22.36
CA PRO A 257 7.45 10.38 21.57
C PRO A 257 7.73 8.97 21.07
N ILE A 258 8.18 8.86 19.82
CA ILE A 258 8.36 7.62 19.08
C ILE A 258 9.85 7.45 18.79
N ALA A 259 10.48 6.56 19.55
CA ALA A 259 11.85 6.11 19.29
C ALA A 259 11.89 5.04 18.18
N LEU A 260 12.99 5.00 17.42
CA LEU A 260 13.26 3.97 16.43
C LEU A 260 13.72 2.69 17.14
N SER A 261 12.75 1.94 17.67
CA SER A 261 12.98 0.66 18.35
C SER A 261 13.19 -0.48 17.35
N LEU A 262 14.21 -0.37 16.50
CA LEU A 262 14.65 -1.43 15.60
C LEU A 262 15.98 -2.02 16.06
N ARG A 263 16.03 -3.34 16.10
CA ARG A 263 17.26 -4.09 16.35
C ARG A 263 17.79 -4.62 15.03
N PHE A 264 19.07 -4.48 14.75
CA PHE A 264 19.72 -5.16 13.64
C PHE A 264 20.60 -6.27 14.15
N ASN A 265 20.79 -7.31 13.34
CA ASN A 265 21.88 -8.26 13.58
C ASN A 265 23.20 -7.50 13.50
N LYS A 266 24.16 -7.89 14.34
CA LYS A 266 25.48 -7.24 14.42
C LYS A 266 26.40 -7.57 13.23
N SER A 267 26.05 -8.59 12.46
CA SER A 267 26.78 -9.05 11.29
C SER A 267 25.96 -8.87 10.02
N PRO A 268 26.62 -8.70 8.86
CA PRO A 268 25.96 -8.76 7.55
C PRO A 268 25.16 -10.05 7.34
N PRO A 269 24.11 -10.01 6.48
CA PRO A 269 23.28 -11.17 6.20
C PRO A 269 24.06 -12.24 5.42
N ARG A 270 23.92 -13.51 5.84
CA ARG A 270 24.68 -14.64 5.26
C ARG A 270 23.88 -15.49 4.27
N ASN A 271 22.56 -15.31 4.26
CA ASN A 271 21.62 -16.06 3.43
C ASN A 271 20.45 -15.15 2.98
N VAL A 272 19.62 -15.66 2.08
CA VAL A 272 18.55 -14.89 1.45
C VAL A 272 17.46 -14.46 2.45
N LEU A 273 17.23 -15.26 3.50
CA LEU A 273 16.24 -14.96 4.54
C LEU A 273 16.69 -13.77 5.40
N GLU A 274 17.94 -13.77 5.83
CA GLU A 274 18.53 -12.64 6.56
C GLU A 274 18.56 -11.39 5.69
N LEU A 275 18.94 -11.50 4.42
CA LEU A 275 18.91 -10.36 3.49
C LEU A 275 17.49 -9.76 3.38
N ALA A 276 16.46 -10.62 3.29
CA ALA A 276 15.07 -10.18 3.25
C ALA A 276 14.63 -9.48 4.55
N ASP A 277 15.06 -9.96 5.72
CA ASP A 277 14.82 -9.29 7.02
C ASP A 277 15.51 -7.92 7.08
N PHE A 278 16.77 -7.81 6.65
CA PHE A 278 17.48 -6.53 6.55
C PHE A 278 16.77 -5.55 5.62
N CYS A 279 16.29 -6.00 4.46
CA CYS A 279 15.52 -5.18 3.53
C CYS A 279 14.18 -4.73 4.12
N SER A 280 13.49 -5.61 4.85
CA SER A 280 12.25 -5.29 5.57
C SER A 280 12.48 -4.21 6.63
N ARG A 281 13.54 -4.33 7.43
CA ARG A 281 13.91 -3.33 8.45
C ARG A 281 14.33 -2.00 7.85
N HIS A 282 15.08 -2.01 6.75
CA HIS A 282 15.42 -0.80 6.00
C HIS A 282 14.15 -0.05 5.53
N GLN A 283 13.13 -0.76 5.05
CA GLN A 283 11.84 -0.15 4.68
C GLN A 283 11.14 0.53 5.86
N ILE A 284 11.27 -0.03 7.07
CA ILE A 284 10.72 0.59 8.28
C ILE A 284 11.49 1.87 8.65
N ILE A 285 12.81 1.89 8.45
CA ILE A 285 13.59 3.13 8.65
C ILE A 285 13.15 4.20 7.65
N ASP A 286 12.97 3.85 6.37
CA ASP A 286 12.45 4.78 5.37
C ASP A 286 11.06 5.32 5.76
N LEU A 287 10.18 4.45 6.27
CA LEU A 287 8.88 4.85 6.79
C LEU A 287 9.01 5.82 7.99
N TYR A 288 9.88 5.50 8.95
CA TYR A 288 10.12 6.34 10.13
C TYR A 288 10.64 7.72 9.71
N LEU A 289 11.64 7.78 8.82
CA LEU A 289 12.17 9.04 8.29
C LEU A 289 11.12 9.82 7.50
N TRP A 290 10.27 9.14 6.74
CA TRP A 290 9.18 9.78 6.01
C TRP A 290 8.22 10.45 6.99
N LEU A 291 7.78 9.73 8.02
CA LEU A 291 6.89 10.24 9.07
C LEU A 291 7.55 11.33 9.93
N ALA A 292 8.84 11.22 10.24
CA ALA A 292 9.56 12.22 11.01
C ALA A 292 9.64 13.60 10.34
N ASN A 293 9.54 13.64 9.00
CA ASN A 293 9.44 14.91 8.28
C ASN A 293 8.02 15.53 8.33
N ARG A 294 6.99 14.76 8.67
CA ARG A 294 5.59 15.24 8.79
C ARG A 294 5.18 15.48 10.25
N PHE A 295 5.71 14.67 11.16
CA PHE A 295 5.42 14.70 12.59
C PHE A 295 6.73 14.89 13.41
N PRO A 296 7.42 16.03 13.26
CA PRO A 296 8.74 16.23 13.86
C PRO A 296 8.74 16.21 15.39
N LEU A 297 7.61 16.54 16.04
CA LEU A 297 7.47 16.52 17.50
C LEU A 297 7.30 15.09 18.05
N ASN A 298 6.69 14.19 17.28
CA ASN A 298 6.48 12.80 17.71
C ASN A 298 7.70 11.93 17.41
N PHE A 299 8.37 12.11 16.27
CA PHE A 299 9.46 11.23 15.83
C PHE A 299 10.82 11.84 16.19
N VAL A 300 11.28 11.54 17.40
CA VAL A 300 12.38 12.26 18.06
C VAL A 300 13.79 11.79 17.67
N GLU A 301 13.94 10.65 17.00
CA GLU A 301 15.24 10.01 16.74
C GLU A 301 15.65 10.05 15.26
N LYS A 302 15.40 11.16 14.56
CA LYS A 302 15.68 11.31 13.12
C LYS A 302 17.16 11.06 12.76
N ASP A 303 18.10 11.62 13.53
CA ASP A 303 19.53 11.48 13.24
C ASP A 303 20.02 10.05 13.50
N LEU A 304 19.50 9.38 14.53
CA LEU A 304 19.77 7.97 14.78
C LEU A 304 19.24 7.10 13.64
N ALA A 305 18.03 7.41 13.14
CA ALA A 305 17.43 6.70 12.01
C ALA A 305 18.28 6.84 10.73
N LEU A 306 18.85 8.03 10.46
CA LEU A 306 19.77 8.22 9.35
C LEU A 306 21.04 7.36 9.49
N LYS A 307 21.66 7.33 10.68
CA LYS A 307 22.82 6.48 10.94
C LYS A 307 22.52 4.99 10.79
N GLN A 308 21.37 4.53 11.32
CA GLN A 308 20.92 3.14 11.15
C GLN A 308 20.63 2.81 9.69
N LYS A 309 20.12 3.77 8.90
CA LYS A 309 19.90 3.59 7.46
C LYS A 309 21.21 3.34 6.73
N GLU A 310 22.23 4.18 6.97
CA GLU A 310 23.55 4.00 6.37
C GLU A 310 24.16 2.65 6.75
N GLN A 311 24.07 2.26 8.02
CA GLN A 311 24.55 0.95 8.49
C GLN A 311 23.82 -0.21 7.80
N ALA A 312 22.48 -0.13 7.68
CA ALA A 312 21.69 -1.16 7.01
C ALA A 312 22.05 -1.27 5.52
N ILE A 313 22.29 -0.14 4.84
CA ILE A 313 22.71 -0.14 3.42
C ILE A 313 24.07 -0.82 3.26
N ARG A 314 25.03 -0.54 4.13
CA ARG A 314 26.35 -1.19 4.13
C ARG A 314 26.22 -2.71 4.32
N PHE A 315 25.49 -3.15 5.34
CA PHE A 315 25.30 -4.58 5.59
C PHE A 315 24.55 -5.29 4.45
N ILE A 316 23.56 -4.65 3.84
CA ILE A 316 22.88 -5.20 2.66
C ILE A 316 23.87 -5.37 1.50
N GLN A 317 24.76 -4.41 1.28
CA GLN A 317 25.78 -4.50 0.25
C GLN A 317 26.78 -5.63 0.52
N ASP A 318 27.36 -5.67 1.73
CA ASP A 318 28.30 -6.73 2.13
C ASP A 318 27.65 -8.12 2.02
N GLY A 319 26.37 -8.22 2.38
CA GLY A 319 25.58 -9.42 2.25
C GLY A 319 25.41 -9.86 0.80
N LEU A 320 25.08 -8.95 -0.11
CA LEU A 320 24.95 -9.28 -1.54
C LEU A 320 26.24 -9.81 -2.16
N GLU A 321 27.39 -9.33 -1.70
CA GLU A 321 28.71 -9.76 -2.19
C GLU A 321 29.14 -11.11 -1.62
N ASN A 322 28.78 -11.44 -0.37
CA ASN A 322 29.36 -12.56 0.37
C ASN A 322 28.36 -13.65 0.80
N MET A 323 27.06 -13.48 0.52
CA MET A 323 26.04 -14.43 0.96
C MET A 323 26.08 -15.75 0.21
N THR A 324 25.64 -16.81 0.89
CA THR A 324 25.34 -18.10 0.26
C THR A 324 23.89 -18.15 -0.19
N ILE A 325 23.66 -18.54 -1.44
CA ILE A 325 22.32 -18.73 -2.00
C ILE A 325 22.03 -20.23 -2.04
N ARG A 326 21.02 -20.66 -1.29
CA ARG A 326 20.53 -22.05 -1.26
C ARG A 326 19.09 -22.10 -1.77
N GLU A 327 18.76 -23.11 -2.57
CA GLU A 327 17.40 -23.28 -3.12
C GLU A 327 16.33 -23.36 -2.03
N GLU A 328 16.62 -24.04 -0.92
CA GLU A 328 15.69 -24.14 0.23
C GLU A 328 15.27 -22.78 0.80
N ASP A 329 16.19 -21.82 0.84
CA ASP A 329 15.93 -20.49 1.37
C ASP A 329 15.07 -19.66 0.41
N ILE A 330 15.25 -19.86 -0.90
CA ILE A 330 14.40 -19.27 -1.95
C ILE A 330 12.99 -19.84 -1.85
N LEU A 331 12.85 -21.15 -1.65
CA LEU A 331 11.55 -21.80 -1.48
C LEU A 331 10.82 -21.32 -0.22
N LYS A 332 11.53 -21.12 0.89
CA LYS A 332 10.94 -20.54 2.11
C LYS A 332 10.39 -19.13 1.81
N LEU A 333 11.14 -18.29 1.11
CA LEU A 333 10.68 -16.95 0.72
C LEU A 333 9.43 -16.99 -0.17
N SER A 334 9.37 -17.92 -1.12
CA SER A 334 8.22 -18.05 -2.03
C SER A 334 6.97 -18.57 -1.30
N VAL A 335 7.12 -19.54 -0.39
CA VAL A 335 6.02 -20.10 0.43
C VAL A 335 5.45 -19.04 1.39
N PHE A 336 6.32 -18.23 2.02
CA PHE A 336 5.88 -17.09 2.83
C PHE A 336 5.15 -16.03 2.00
N GLY A 337 5.49 -15.87 0.71
CA GLY A 337 4.79 -14.99 -0.22
C GLY A 337 3.46 -15.54 -0.73
N PHE A 338 3.35 -16.86 -0.94
CA PHE A 338 2.17 -17.53 -1.50
C PHE A 338 1.05 -17.69 -0.46
N ARG A 339 1.35 -18.16 0.76
CA ARG A 339 0.37 -18.26 1.85
C ARG A 339 -0.26 -16.91 2.23
N ARG A 340 0.45 -15.79 2.02
CA ARG A 340 -0.05 -14.43 2.31
C ARG A 340 -1.05 -13.88 1.29
N ARG A 341 -1.14 -14.46 0.08
CA ARG A 341 -2.08 -13.99 -0.96
C ARG A 341 -3.40 -14.76 -1.00
N GLU A 342 -3.45 -15.97 -0.46
CA GLU A 342 -4.70 -16.75 -0.33
C GLU A 342 -5.48 -16.44 0.96
N GLY A 343 -4.86 -15.84 1.98
CA GLY A 343 -5.52 -15.52 3.24
C GLY A 343 -6.27 -14.20 3.25
N ASN A 344 -7.35 -14.06 2.48
CA ASN A 344 -8.39 -13.05 2.76
C ASN A 344 -9.79 -13.42 2.20
N SER A 345 -10.12 -14.72 2.18
CA SER A 345 -11.51 -15.16 2.22
C SER A 345 -11.78 -15.67 3.64
N GLY A 346 -12.63 -14.97 4.37
CA GLY A 346 -13.04 -15.37 5.70
C GLY A 346 -13.74 -16.73 5.63
N GLU A 347 -13.21 -17.70 6.33
CA GLU A 347 -13.99 -18.84 6.80
C GLU A 347 -13.57 -19.09 8.25
N SER A 348 -14.55 -18.85 9.13
CA SER A 348 -14.52 -19.07 10.56
C SER A 348 -14.34 -20.55 10.85
N ASP A 349 -13.12 -20.99 11.14
CA ASP A 349 -12.87 -22.37 11.51
C ASP A 349 -13.21 -22.58 13.01
N ALA A 350 -14.47 -22.93 13.23
CA ALA A 350 -14.99 -23.34 14.51
C ALA A 350 -14.36 -24.69 14.93
N ARG A 351 -13.61 -24.64 16.03
CA ARG A 351 -13.40 -25.70 17.02
C ARG A 351 -13.81 -27.12 16.59
N LYS A 352 -12.84 -27.99 16.35
CA LYS A 352 -12.99 -29.44 16.62
C LYS A 352 -11.93 -29.90 17.60
N LYS A 353 -12.36 -30.11 18.85
CA LYS A 353 -11.65 -30.90 19.86
C LYS A 353 -11.55 -32.36 19.38
N PRO A 354 -10.47 -33.10 19.68
CA PRO A 354 -10.42 -34.52 19.38
C PRO A 354 -11.30 -35.30 20.36
N LEU A 355 -12.30 -36.00 19.84
CA LEU A 355 -13.05 -37.00 20.58
C LEU A 355 -12.29 -38.33 20.53
N ARG A 356 -11.94 -38.78 21.72
CA ARG A 356 -11.47 -40.12 22.08
C ARG A 356 -12.70 -41.03 22.18
N ASN A 357 -12.69 -42.22 21.57
CA ASN A 357 -13.40 -43.46 21.94
C ASN A 357 -13.07 -44.53 20.87
N GLN A 358 -12.38 -45.63 21.19
CA GLN A 358 -12.86 -46.91 21.78
C GLN A 358 -13.59 -47.82 20.77
N GLN A 359 -13.36 -49.14 20.93
CA GLN A 359 -13.72 -50.32 20.10
C GLN A 359 -12.65 -50.66 19.04
N GLN A 360 -11.84 -51.73 19.09
CA GLN A 360 -11.89 -53.10 19.65
C GLN A 360 -13.03 -53.98 19.15
N GLN A 361 -12.64 -55.13 18.55
CA GLN A 361 -13.42 -56.31 18.11
C GLN A 361 -14.25 -56.07 16.83
N GLU A 362 -14.23 -56.86 15.75
CA GLU A 362 -14.06 -58.29 15.40
C GLU A 362 -13.63 -58.28 13.90
N LYS A 363 -12.83 -59.17 13.31
CA LYS A 363 -12.78 -60.63 13.27
C LYS A 363 -11.51 -61.04 12.53
#